data_AF-T2JN10-F1
#
_entry.id   AF-T2JN10-F1
#
_cell.length_a   1.000
_cell.length_b   1.000
_cell.length_c   1.000
_cell.angle_alpha   90.00
_cell.angle_beta   90.00
_cell.angle_gamma   90.00
#
_symmetry.space_group_name_H-M   'P 1'
#
loop_
_entity.id
_entity.type
_entity.pdbx_description
1 polymer ?
#
loop_
_entity_poly.entity_id
_entity_poly.type
_entity_poly.pdbx_seq_one_letter_code
_entity_poly.pdbx_strand_id
1 'polypeptide(L)'
;MIPDSFNWLYRGTSEIFPSQPESNNPEENLEKLIEKCHRPLRIKLGIDPTGTDIHLGHSIPFRKLRGFQDAGHTAVVIIGDFTAQIGDPTGKSEVRKQLTSEAVRKTPKVI
;
A
#
# COMPACT_ATOMS: atom_id res chain seq x y z
N MET A 1 -8.74 23.94 -10.08
CA MET A 1 -8.22 23.10 -11.18
C MET A 1 -6.98 22.43 -10.64
N ILE A 2 -7.03 21.12 -10.37
CA ILE A 2 -5.87 20.37 -9.82
C ILE A 2 -4.81 20.32 -10.93
N PRO A 3 -3.53 20.64 -10.66
CA PRO A 3 -2.47 20.50 -11.65
C PRO A 3 -2.42 19.06 -12.19
N ASP A 4 -2.27 18.90 -13.51
CA ASP A 4 -2.21 17.57 -14.16
C ASP A 4 -1.14 16.63 -13.59
N SER A 5 -0.14 17.16 -12.87
CA SER A 5 0.98 16.42 -12.29
C SER A 5 0.58 15.38 -11.24
N PHE A 6 -0.57 15.51 -10.58
CA PHE A 6 -0.99 14.63 -9.47
C PHE A 6 -2.25 13.80 -9.73
N ASN A 7 -2.80 13.82 -10.95
CA ASN A 7 -3.99 13.02 -11.28
C ASN A 7 -3.79 11.51 -10.96
N TRP A 8 -2.57 11.02 -11.13
CA TRP A 8 -2.21 9.63 -10.80
C TRP A 8 -2.36 9.28 -9.32
N LEU A 9 -2.30 10.25 -8.39
CA LEU A 9 -2.54 10.01 -6.95
C LEU A 9 -4.00 9.68 -6.68
N TYR A 10 -4.93 10.40 -7.31
CA TYR A 10 -6.37 10.26 -7.07
C TYR A 10 -7.01 9.14 -7.88
N ARG A 11 -6.52 8.87 -9.09
CA ARG A 11 -7.09 7.82 -9.94
C ARG A 11 -7.05 6.45 -9.26
N GLY A 12 -8.22 5.84 -9.08
CA GLY A 12 -8.36 4.52 -8.47
C GLY A 12 -8.05 4.47 -6.97
N THR A 13 -8.01 5.63 -6.30
CA THR A 13 -7.86 5.74 -4.85
C THR A 13 -9.22 6.05 -4.23
N SER A 14 -9.65 5.26 -3.26
CA SER A 14 -10.93 5.49 -2.56
C SER A 14 -10.86 6.68 -1.62
N GLU A 15 -9.73 6.83 -0.93
CA GLU A 15 -9.51 7.86 0.08
C GLU A 15 -8.01 8.14 0.22
N ILE A 16 -7.67 9.40 0.49
CA ILE A 16 -6.37 9.83 0.96
C ILE A 16 -6.62 10.49 2.31
N PHE A 17 -5.88 10.11 3.34
CA PHE A 17 -6.02 10.72 4.66
C PHE A 17 -4.64 11.13 5.19
N PRO A 18 -4.53 12.33 5.77
CA PRO A 18 -5.52 13.42 5.79
C PRO A 18 -5.76 14.02 4.38
N SER A 19 -6.99 14.51 4.13
CA SER A 19 -7.39 15.13 2.86
C SER A 19 -7.74 16.61 3.06
N GLN A 20 -6.74 17.48 3.02
CA GLN A 20 -6.92 18.93 3.01
C GLN A 20 -6.26 19.53 1.76
N PRO A 21 -6.88 19.44 0.57
CA PRO A 21 -6.26 19.85 -0.70
C PRO A 21 -5.91 21.34 -0.76
N GLU A 22 -6.63 22.19 -0.03
CA GLU A 22 -6.35 23.64 0.06
C GLU A 22 -5.27 23.98 1.10
N SER A 23 -4.88 23.02 1.96
CA SER A 23 -3.85 23.24 2.98
C SER A 23 -2.46 23.25 2.33
N ASN A 24 -1.65 24.23 2.74
CA ASN A 24 -0.23 24.31 2.38
C ASN A 24 0.68 23.51 3.33
N ASN A 25 0.10 22.92 4.39
CA ASN A 25 0.78 22.10 5.36
C ASN A 25 1.03 20.68 4.80
N PRO A 26 2.30 20.23 4.65
CA PRO A 26 2.63 18.87 4.22
C PRO A 26 2.04 17.75 5.08
N GLU A 27 1.73 18.01 6.35
CA GLU A 27 1.14 17.00 7.24
C GLU A 27 -0.34 16.74 6.93
N GLU A 28 -1.00 17.66 6.24
CA GLU A 28 -2.44 17.63 5.94
C GLU A 28 -2.73 17.41 4.45
N ASN A 29 -1.73 17.57 3.59
CA ASN A 29 -1.83 17.51 2.14
C ASN A 29 -0.68 16.71 1.53
N LEU A 30 -1.02 15.53 0.99
CA LEU A 30 -0.07 14.61 0.39
C LEU A 30 0.66 15.20 -0.84
N GLU A 31 0.00 16.04 -1.65
CA GLU A 31 0.66 16.69 -2.80
C GLU A 31 1.76 17.61 -2.31
N LYS A 32 1.47 18.42 -1.29
CA LYS A 32 2.47 19.33 -0.69
C LYS A 32 3.58 18.56 0.00
N LEU A 33 3.27 17.40 0.59
CA LEU A 33 4.29 16.52 1.14
C LEU A 33 5.24 16.01 0.06
N ILE A 34 4.71 15.55 -1.07
CA ILE A 34 5.52 15.06 -2.21
C ILE A 34 6.37 16.20 -2.78
N GLU A 35 5.81 17.38 -3.00
CA GLU A 35 6.51 18.55 -3.56
C GLU A 35 7.61 19.08 -2.65
N LYS A 36 7.36 19.17 -1.33
CA LYS A 36 8.26 19.84 -0.37
C LYS A 36 9.22 18.88 0.33
N CYS A 37 9.13 17.56 0.09
CA CYS A 37 10.01 16.63 0.77
C CYS A 37 11.45 16.76 0.26
N HIS A 38 12.39 17.01 1.18
CA HIS A 38 13.82 17.05 0.87
C HIS A 38 14.46 15.66 0.80
N ARG A 39 13.68 14.60 1.05
CA ARG A 39 14.12 13.20 0.99
C ARG A 39 13.06 12.34 0.33
N PRO A 40 13.43 11.23 -0.33
CA PRO A 40 12.46 10.27 -0.82
C PRO A 40 11.55 9.76 0.31
N LEU A 41 10.23 9.88 0.12
CA LEU A 41 9.25 9.25 1.00
C LEU A 41 9.39 7.72 0.91
N ARG A 42 9.03 7.03 1.99
CA ARG A 42 8.99 5.57 2.04
C ARG A 42 7.54 5.12 2.05
N ILE A 43 7.07 4.61 0.92
CA ILE A 43 5.68 4.20 0.74
C ILE A 43 5.57 2.72 0.99
N LYS A 44 4.89 2.36 2.08
CA LYS A 44 4.75 0.96 2.53
C LYS A 44 3.50 0.33 1.94
N LEU A 45 3.65 -0.88 1.41
CA LEU A 45 2.55 -1.81 1.13
C LEU A 45 2.79 -3.11 1.90
N GLY A 46 1.87 -3.46 2.80
CA GLY A 46 1.87 -4.77 3.45
C GLY A 46 1.12 -5.79 2.60
N ILE A 47 1.71 -6.97 2.40
CA ILE A 47 1.07 -8.10 1.72
C ILE A 47 1.11 -9.28 2.67
N ASP A 48 -0.07 -9.81 2.96
CA ASP A 48 -0.24 -11.01 3.77
C ASP A 48 -0.28 -12.24 2.84
N PRO A 49 0.61 -13.24 3.01
CA PRO A 49 0.66 -14.44 2.18
C PRO A 49 -0.46 -15.44 2.51
N THR A 50 -1.68 -14.96 2.80
CA THR A 50 -2.86 -15.79 3.05
C THR A 50 -3.52 -16.22 1.73
N GLY A 51 -2.76 -16.94 0.90
CA GLY A 51 -3.23 -17.51 -0.36
C GLY A 51 -2.09 -17.71 -1.36
N THR A 52 -2.21 -18.72 -2.22
CA THR A 52 -1.22 -19.05 -3.25
C THR A 52 -1.20 -18.07 -4.43
N ASP A 53 -2.17 -17.16 -4.53
CA ASP A 53 -2.45 -16.44 -5.77
C ASP A 53 -2.44 -14.92 -5.62
N ILE A 54 -1.47 -14.27 -6.26
CA ILE A 54 -1.54 -12.84 -6.59
C ILE A 54 -2.54 -12.70 -7.74
N HIS A 55 -3.79 -12.37 -7.43
CA HIS A 55 -4.78 -12.02 -8.45
C HIS A 55 -4.71 -10.53 -8.84
N LEU A 56 -5.33 -10.17 -9.96
CA LEU A 56 -5.35 -8.82 -10.53
C LEU A 56 -5.77 -7.71 -9.54
N GLY A 57 -6.44 -8.03 -8.45
CA GLY A 57 -6.81 -7.09 -7.39
C GLY A 57 -5.60 -6.41 -6.73
N HIS A 58 -4.45 -7.09 -6.65
CA HIS A 58 -3.22 -6.51 -6.10
C HIS A 58 -2.56 -5.52 -7.06
N SER A 59 -2.91 -5.53 -8.35
CA SER A 59 -2.26 -4.68 -9.35
C SER A 59 -2.49 -3.18 -9.11
N ILE A 60 -3.61 -2.79 -8.48
CA ILE A 60 -3.90 -1.37 -8.19
C ILE A 60 -2.93 -0.81 -7.13
N PRO A 61 -2.77 -1.42 -5.94
CA PRO A 61 -1.74 -1.01 -4.99
C PRO A 61 -0.33 -0.95 -5.59
N PHE A 62 0.06 -1.94 -6.39
CA PHE A 62 1.37 -1.94 -7.04
C PHE A 62 1.54 -0.82 -8.07
N ARG A 63 0.51 -0.51 -8.86
CA ARG A 63 0.53 0.64 -9.77
C ARG A 63 0.67 1.96 -9.01
N LYS A 64 0.08 2.06 -7.82
CA LYS A 64 0.25 3.25 -6.97
C LYS A 64 1.68 3.36 -6.44
N LEU A 65 2.25 2.27 -5.92
CA LEU A 65 3.66 2.21 -5.55
C LEU A 65 4.57 2.62 -6.70
N ARG A 66 4.27 2.14 -7.92
CA ARG A 66 5.04 2.52 -9.11
C ARG A 66 4.96 4.03 -9.39
N GLY A 67 3.77 4.63 -9.29
CA GLY A 67 3.62 6.08 -9.42
C GLY A 67 4.47 6.88 -8.42
N PHE A 68 4.56 6.41 -7.17
CA PHE A 68 5.46 7.00 -6.18
C PHE A 68 6.95 6.81 -6.53
N GLN A 69 7.34 5.66 -7.10
CA GLN A 69 8.71 5.44 -7.58
C GLN A 69 9.06 6.35 -8.75
N ASP A 70 8.14 6.51 -9.71
CA ASP A 70 8.32 7.43 -10.85
C ASP A 70 8.42 8.90 -10.38
N ALA A 71 7.78 9.24 -9.25
CA ALA A 71 7.94 10.53 -8.56
C ALA A 71 9.22 10.64 -7.71
N GLY A 72 10.13 9.66 -7.74
CA GLY A 72 11.42 9.69 -7.03
C GLY A 72 11.37 9.19 -5.59
N HIS A 73 10.30 8.51 -5.18
CA HIS A 73 10.16 7.96 -3.83
C HIS A 73 10.51 6.46 -3.74
N THR A 74 10.67 5.96 -2.51
CA THR A 74 11.00 4.56 -2.25
C THR A 74 9.73 3.76 -2.00
N ALA A 75 9.42 2.81 -2.88
CA ALA A 75 8.43 1.78 -2.59
C ALA A 75 9.02 0.71 -1.67
N VAL A 76 8.28 0.34 -0.62
CA VAL A 76 8.66 -0.67 0.36
C VAL A 76 7.54 -1.70 0.46
N VAL A 77 7.76 -2.88 -0.10
CA VAL A 77 6.84 -4.01 0.03
C VAL A 77 7.25 -4.84 1.24
N ILE A 78 6.31 -5.07 2.16
CA ILE A 78 6.53 -5.88 3.36
C ILE A 78 5.66 -7.12 3.26
N ILE A 79 6.29 -8.29 3.24
CA ILE A 79 5.61 -9.58 3.24
C ILE A 79 5.44 -10.01 4.69
N GLY A 80 4.20 -10.05 5.18
CA GLY A 80 3.88 -10.36 6.57
C GLY A 80 3.68 -11.86 6.80
N ASP A 81 4.75 -12.63 6.94
CA ASP A 81 4.68 -14.05 7.32
C ASP A 81 4.14 -14.27 8.75
N PHE A 82 4.36 -13.32 9.65
CA PHE A 82 3.88 -13.35 11.03
C PHE A 82 2.40 -12.99 11.19
N THR A 83 1.88 -12.02 10.41
CA THR A 83 0.45 -11.66 10.45
C THR A 83 -0.43 -12.79 9.90
N ALA A 84 0.06 -13.56 8.92
CA ALA A 84 -0.61 -14.73 8.39
C ALA A 84 -0.83 -15.83 9.44
N GLN A 85 0.08 -15.94 10.43
CA GLN A 85 -0.01 -16.92 11.51
C GLN A 85 -1.02 -16.52 12.59
N ILE A 86 -1.16 -15.21 12.85
CA ILE A 86 -2.10 -14.68 13.85
C ILE A 86 -3.52 -14.57 13.26
N GLY A 87 -3.61 -14.20 11.98
CA GLY A 87 -4.86 -13.89 11.28
C GLY A 87 -5.32 -12.46 11.56
N ASP A 88 -5.53 -11.68 10.51
CA ASP A 88 -6.17 -10.36 10.62
C ASP A 88 -7.69 -10.53 10.82
N PRO A 89 -8.27 -10.11 11.97
CA PRO A 89 -9.70 -10.26 12.27
C PRO A 89 -10.58 -9.26 11.50
N THR A 90 -9.99 -8.35 10.72
CA THR A 90 -10.74 -7.27 10.07
C THR A 90 -11.68 -7.81 8.98
N GLY A 91 -12.99 -7.87 9.28
CA GLY A 91 -14.06 -8.00 8.29
C GLY A 91 -14.60 -9.41 7.99
N LYS A 92 -14.31 -10.46 8.76
CA LYS A 92 -14.92 -11.79 8.54
C LYS A 92 -15.42 -12.43 9.85
N SER A 93 -16.68 -12.88 9.84
CA SER A 93 -17.38 -13.51 10.98
C SER A 93 -17.00 -14.98 11.23
N GLU A 94 -16.15 -15.57 10.41
CA GLU A 94 -15.71 -16.96 10.58
C GLU A 94 -14.24 -17.02 11.02
N VAL A 95 -14.00 -17.77 12.11
CA VAL A 95 -12.67 -18.03 12.66
C VAL A 95 -11.84 -18.73 11.59
N ARG A 96 -10.85 -18.03 11.02
CA ARG A 96 -9.96 -18.61 10.00
C ARG A 96 -9.13 -19.76 10.60
N LYS A 97 -8.91 -20.81 9.81
CA LYS A 97 -7.91 -21.85 10.13
C LYS A 97 -6.52 -21.19 10.19
N GLN A 98 -5.86 -21.30 11.35
CA GLN A 98 -4.46 -20.90 11.52
C GLN A 98 -3.58 -21.69 10.53
N LEU A 99 -2.76 -20.98 9.75
CA LEU A 99 -1.77 -21.60 8.87
C LEU A 99 -0.54 -21.96 9.70
N THR A 100 -0.04 -23.19 9.55
CA THR A 100 1.23 -23.60 10.17
C THR A 100 2.40 -22.86 9.53
N SER A 101 3.48 -22.64 10.29
CA SER A 101 4.67 -21.92 9.80
C SER A 101 5.27 -22.54 8.53
N GLU A 102 5.15 -23.86 8.35
CA GLU A 102 5.57 -24.56 7.14
C GLU A 102 4.73 -24.22 5.90
N ALA A 103 3.43 -23.99 6.07
CA ALA A 103 2.53 -23.61 4.98
C ALA A 103 2.84 -22.19 4.49
N VAL A 104 3.08 -21.25 5.42
CA VAL A 104 3.47 -19.86 5.09
C VAL A 104 4.78 -19.81 4.30
N ARG A 105 5.72 -20.71 4.59
CA ARG A 105 7.01 -20.78 3.88
C ARG A 105 6.89 -21.30 2.44
N LYS A 106 5.84 -22.06 2.12
CA LYS A 106 5.58 -22.59 0.77
C LYS A 106 4.80 -21.63 -0.12
N THR A 107 4.20 -20.58 0.44
CA THR A 107 3.49 -19.57 -0.35
C THR A 107 4.49 -18.81 -1.25
N PRO A 108 4.19 -18.60 -2.54
CA PRO A 108 5.05 -17.82 -3.42
C PRO A 108 5.26 -16.43 -2.85
N LYS A 109 6.54 -16.04 -2.70
CA LYS A 109 6.92 -14.68 -2.33
C LYS A 109 6.72 -13.78 -3.55
N VAL A 110 6.21 -12.57 -3.29
CA VAL A 110 5.99 -11.53 -4.29
C VAL A 110 7.24 -11.37 -5.15
N ILE A 111 7.07 -11.51 -6.47
CA ILE A 111 8.09 -11.31 -7.51
C ILE A 111 8.22 -9.82 -7.80
#